data_AF-A0A1Q7BVL9-F1
#
_entry.id   AF-A0A1Q7BVL9-F1
#
_cell.length_a   1.000
_cell.length_b   1.000
_cell.length_c   1.000
_cell.angle_alpha   90.00
_cell.angle_beta   90.00
_cell.angle_gamma   90.00
#
_symmetry.space_group_name_H-M   'P 1'
#
loop_
_entity.id
_entity.type
_entity.pdbx_description
1 polymer ?
#
loop_
_entity_poly.entity_id
_entity_poly.type
_entity_poly.pdbx_seq_one_letter_code
_entity_poly.pdbx_strand_id
1 'polypeptide(L)'
;RISLDRVSKFPTLAAFLAKKPAGANATPITPGGPHRYAVGYQWVDNYGGNSWLNLWNPYGEFSLSQQWYVNGGQTVEGGWVHYPAKFGNNAVLFIFFTPDSYASGCYNLDCSGFVQVSSAFTLGGAWSAYSTWGGAQYGFSEQWEYWQGNWWLNIQGTWVGYYPGSVYRGGQLTYGNANLTEFGGETYTGGSYWPWMGSGYFPSAGFGWAAYQNTVYYISRPSYATYWSSLSPIVTNPACYDLAITDSSVGGSWGTYFYYGGPGGYC
;
A
#
# COMPACT_ATOMS: atom_id res chain seq x y z
N ARG A 1 -15.05 6.74 12.59
CA ARG A 1 -15.56 8.13 12.64
C ARG A 1 -14.37 9.06 12.85
N ILE A 2 -14.23 10.10 12.04
CA ILE A 2 -13.23 11.16 12.24
C ILE A 2 -13.64 11.97 13.46
N SER A 3 -12.69 12.28 14.35
CA SER A 3 -12.92 13.06 15.55
C SER A 3 -12.16 14.39 15.48
N LEU A 4 -12.67 15.42 16.15
CA LEU A 4 -12.08 16.76 16.10
C LEU A 4 -10.64 16.77 16.65
N ASP A 5 -10.36 15.95 17.66
CA ASP A 5 -9.02 15.76 18.24
C ASP A 5 -8.02 15.14 17.27
N ARG A 6 -8.47 14.33 16.31
CA ARG A 6 -7.62 13.79 15.25
C ARG A 6 -7.30 14.84 14.20
N VAL A 7 -8.28 15.64 13.81
CA VAL A 7 -8.08 16.70 12.79
C VAL A 7 -7.21 17.83 13.35
N SER A 8 -7.37 18.20 14.63
CA SER A 8 -6.60 19.29 15.26
C SER A 8 -5.11 19.00 15.43
N LYS A 9 -4.66 17.75 15.25
CA LYS A 9 -3.23 17.40 15.21
C LYS A 9 -2.53 17.89 13.94
N PHE A 10 -3.30 18.32 12.95
CA PHE A 10 -2.78 18.77 11.66
C PHE A 10 -2.98 20.28 11.51
N PRO A 11 -2.01 20.98 10.90
CA PRO A 11 -2.08 22.43 10.73
C PRO A 11 -3.18 22.87 9.75
N THR A 12 -3.57 21.99 8.82
CA THR A 12 -4.62 22.24 7.83
C THR A 12 -5.40 20.97 7.50
N LEU A 13 -6.62 21.13 6.97
CA LEU A 13 -7.40 20.01 6.44
C LEU A 13 -6.67 19.32 5.28
N ALA A 14 -5.96 20.07 4.44
CA ALA A 14 -5.14 19.52 3.37
C ALA A 14 -4.03 18.61 3.93
N ALA A 15 -3.38 19.01 5.02
CA ALA A 15 -2.37 18.19 5.69
C ALA A 15 -2.99 16.93 6.33
N PHE A 16 -4.23 17.00 6.82
CA PHE A 16 -4.95 15.83 7.33
C PHE A 16 -5.33 14.83 6.23
N LEU A 17 -5.74 15.32 5.05
CA LEU A 17 -6.17 14.50 3.91
C LEU A 17 -5.02 13.93 3.09
N ALA A 18 -3.84 14.55 3.16
CA ALA A 18 -2.65 14.06 2.47
C ALA A 18 -2.33 12.61 2.86
N LYS A 19 -1.76 11.85 1.92
CA LYS A 19 -1.22 10.49 2.18
C LYS A 19 -0.15 10.49 3.28
N LYS A 20 0.41 11.64 3.62
CA LYS A 20 1.64 11.72 4.39
C LYS A 20 1.73 13.02 5.18
N PRO A 21 2.61 13.07 6.21
CA PRO A 21 3.00 14.34 6.81
C PRO A 21 3.50 15.33 5.74
N ALA A 22 3.23 16.63 5.93
CA ALA A 22 3.29 17.64 4.86
C ALA A 22 4.63 17.71 4.09
N GLY A 23 4.57 17.99 2.77
CA GLY A 23 5.73 18.52 2.02
C GLY A 23 6.24 17.74 0.80
N ALA A 24 5.51 16.77 0.23
CA ALA A 24 5.98 16.13 -1.00
C ALA A 24 4.89 15.82 -2.02
N ASN A 25 5.03 16.42 -3.21
CA ASN A 25 4.23 16.07 -4.37
C ASN A 25 4.89 14.91 -5.14
N ALA A 26 4.02 13.96 -5.50
CA ALA A 26 4.05 13.04 -6.64
C ALA A 26 5.22 12.08 -6.90
N THR A 27 4.80 10.84 -7.17
CA THR A 27 5.43 9.86 -8.08
C THR A 27 6.04 10.46 -9.35
N PRO A 28 7.02 9.78 -9.99
CA PRO A 28 7.46 8.40 -9.71
C PRO A 28 8.22 8.26 -8.39
N ILE A 29 8.34 7.03 -7.87
CA ILE A 29 9.28 6.74 -6.77
C ILE A 29 10.66 7.24 -7.22
N THR A 30 11.15 8.29 -6.57
CA THR A 30 12.43 8.92 -6.89
C THR A 30 13.42 8.69 -5.77
N PRO A 31 14.65 8.22 -6.08
CA PRO A 31 15.75 8.27 -5.13
C PRO A 31 15.95 9.70 -4.62
N GLY A 32 16.11 9.88 -3.31
CA GLY A 32 16.25 11.20 -2.69
C GLY A 32 14.94 11.94 -2.39
N GLY A 33 13.78 11.41 -2.78
CA GLY A 33 12.48 11.87 -2.29
C GLY A 33 12.35 11.69 -0.77
N PRO A 34 11.39 12.34 -0.08
CA PRO A 34 11.32 12.30 1.37
C PRO A 34 10.80 10.99 1.96
N HIS A 35 10.46 10.02 1.10
CA HIS A 35 10.06 8.68 1.49
C HIS A 35 11.17 7.71 1.17
N ARG A 36 11.22 6.61 1.91
CA ARG A 36 12.00 5.45 1.51
C ARG A 36 11.11 4.29 1.15
N TYR A 37 11.45 3.65 0.05
CA TYR A 37 10.69 2.57 -0.56
C TYR A 37 11.56 1.32 -0.67
N ALA A 38 10.90 0.18 -0.49
CA ALA A 38 11.38 -1.13 -0.91
C ALA A 38 10.20 -1.80 -1.63
N VAL A 39 10.16 -1.67 -2.96
CA VAL A 39 8.99 -1.92 -3.80
C VAL A 39 9.34 -2.82 -4.97
N GLY A 40 8.47 -3.77 -5.30
CA GLY A 40 8.46 -4.48 -6.58
C GLY A 40 7.45 -3.83 -7.52
N TYR A 41 7.81 -3.60 -8.78
CA TYR A 41 6.93 -2.98 -9.77
C TYR A 41 6.92 -3.72 -11.10
N GLN A 42 5.85 -3.55 -11.88
CA GLN A 42 5.76 -4.03 -13.25
C GLN A 42 4.96 -3.04 -14.11
N TRP A 43 5.54 -2.61 -15.23
CA TRP A 43 4.81 -1.91 -16.28
C TRP A 43 3.99 -2.93 -17.08
N VAL A 44 2.67 -2.88 -16.93
CA VAL A 44 1.73 -3.76 -17.61
C VAL A 44 0.34 -3.15 -17.58
N ASP A 45 -0.36 -3.24 -18.70
CA ASP A 45 -1.77 -2.88 -18.78
C ASP A 45 -2.61 -3.81 -17.90
N ASN A 46 -3.32 -3.24 -16.94
CA ASN A 46 -4.03 -4.02 -15.93
C ASN A 46 -5.35 -3.37 -15.51
N TYR A 47 -6.26 -4.20 -15.03
CA TYR A 47 -7.49 -3.82 -14.33
C TYR A 47 -7.35 -3.97 -12.82
N GLY A 48 -6.13 -3.88 -12.29
CA GLY A 48 -5.82 -4.16 -10.89
C GLY A 48 -5.04 -5.47 -10.72
N GLY A 49 -5.20 -6.11 -9.57
CA GLY A 49 -4.37 -7.23 -9.13
C GLY A 49 -4.55 -7.57 -7.66
N ASN A 50 -3.71 -8.46 -7.17
CA ASN A 50 -3.78 -8.99 -5.81
C ASN A 50 -2.38 -9.16 -5.21
N SER A 51 -2.34 -9.07 -3.89
CA SER A 51 -1.31 -9.66 -3.06
C SER A 51 -1.91 -10.07 -1.71
N TRP A 52 -1.27 -11.04 -1.04
CA TRP A 52 -1.45 -11.27 0.38
C TRP A 52 -0.38 -10.51 1.15
N LEU A 53 -0.80 -9.62 2.06
CA LEU A 53 0.09 -8.74 2.79
C LEU A 53 0.34 -9.29 4.19
N ASN A 54 1.61 -9.54 4.51
CA ASN A 54 2.02 -9.87 5.88
C ASN A 54 1.84 -8.66 6.79
N LEU A 55 1.16 -8.87 7.91
CA LEU A 55 0.71 -7.81 8.80
C LEU A 55 1.66 -7.65 10.00
N TRP A 56 2.23 -6.46 10.13
CA TRP A 56 3.12 -6.07 11.23
C TRP A 56 2.64 -4.79 11.91
N ASN A 57 3.12 -4.56 13.12
CA ASN A 57 2.96 -3.27 13.81
C ASN A 57 4.36 -2.64 14.04
N PRO A 58 4.94 -1.98 13.01
CA PRO A 58 6.30 -1.46 13.08
C PRO A 58 6.43 -0.30 14.09
N TYR A 59 7.66 0.03 14.46
CA TYR A 59 7.96 1.20 15.28
C TYR A 59 8.32 2.42 14.41
N GLY A 60 7.72 3.57 14.71
CA GLY A 60 8.16 4.87 14.20
C GLY A 60 7.02 5.76 13.67
N GLU A 61 7.37 6.83 12.95
CA GLU A 61 6.42 7.88 12.56
C GLU A 61 5.42 7.41 11.49
N PHE A 62 5.92 6.75 10.44
CA PHE A 62 5.11 6.33 9.31
C PHE A 62 5.73 5.13 8.60
N SER A 63 4.96 4.05 8.49
CA SER A 63 5.35 2.85 7.74
C SER A 63 4.10 2.16 7.20
N LEU A 64 4.16 1.64 5.99
CA LEU A 64 3.05 0.90 5.40
C LEU A 64 3.53 -0.24 4.52
N SER A 65 2.63 -1.21 4.32
CA SER A 65 2.69 -2.20 3.25
C SER A 65 1.46 -2.02 2.39
N GLN A 66 1.64 -1.93 1.09
CA GLN A 66 0.54 -1.65 0.19
C GLN A 66 0.76 -2.27 -1.19
N GLN A 67 -0.31 -2.29 -1.97
CA GLN A 67 -0.29 -2.41 -3.42
C GLN A 67 -0.97 -1.20 -4.03
N TRP A 68 -0.54 -0.79 -5.22
CA TRP A 68 -1.19 0.30 -5.93
C TRP A 68 -1.08 0.19 -7.44
N TYR A 69 -2.08 0.75 -8.12
CA TYR A 69 -2.25 0.69 -9.58
C TYR A 69 -2.31 2.10 -10.14
N VAL A 70 -1.50 2.35 -11.17
CA VAL A 70 -1.11 3.70 -11.56
C VAL A 70 -1.31 3.92 -13.05
N ASN A 71 -1.77 5.13 -13.41
CA ASN A 71 -1.52 5.75 -14.72
C ASN A 71 -1.84 7.26 -14.65
N GLY A 72 -1.14 8.08 -15.43
CA GLY A 72 -1.48 9.51 -15.62
C GLY A 72 -1.44 10.36 -14.35
N GLY A 73 -0.57 10.02 -13.39
CA GLY A 73 -0.52 10.68 -12.07
C GLY A 73 -1.65 10.25 -11.12
N GLN A 74 -2.41 9.23 -11.47
CA GLN A 74 -3.53 8.74 -10.69
C GLN A 74 -3.19 7.40 -10.06
N THR A 75 -3.67 7.18 -8.84
CA THR A 75 -3.49 5.91 -8.13
C THR A 75 -4.76 5.43 -7.45
N VAL A 76 -4.89 4.11 -7.37
CA VAL A 76 -5.74 3.42 -6.40
C VAL A 76 -4.85 2.52 -5.55
N GLU A 77 -5.02 2.57 -4.24
CA GLU A 77 -4.06 2.00 -3.29
C GLU A 77 -4.77 1.39 -2.09
N GLY A 78 -4.20 0.32 -1.56
CA GLY A 78 -4.64 -0.27 -0.30
C GLY A 78 -3.55 -1.12 0.36
N GLY A 79 -3.75 -1.34 1.65
CA GLY A 79 -2.91 -2.22 2.46
C GLY A 79 -3.06 -1.93 3.95
N TRP A 80 -1.96 -2.01 4.70
CA TRP A 80 -1.93 -1.58 6.10
C TRP A 80 -0.94 -0.42 6.30
N VAL A 81 -1.29 0.49 7.22
CA VAL A 81 -0.46 1.66 7.57
C VAL A 81 -0.35 1.81 9.08
N HIS A 82 0.87 1.98 9.55
CA HIS A 82 1.20 2.47 10.88
C HIS A 82 1.51 3.96 10.78
N TYR A 83 0.61 4.80 11.31
CA TYR A 83 0.80 6.25 11.35
C TYR A 83 0.17 6.83 12.62
N PRO A 84 0.92 6.89 13.74
CA PRO A 84 0.36 7.19 15.06
C PRO A 84 -0.36 8.52 15.16
N ALA A 85 0.15 9.55 14.48
CA ALA A 85 -0.48 10.87 14.50
C ALA A 85 -1.91 10.85 13.95
N LYS A 86 -2.17 10.03 12.92
CA LYS A 86 -3.49 9.92 12.25
C LYS A 86 -4.34 8.77 12.79
N PHE A 87 -3.77 7.57 12.88
CA PHE A 87 -4.52 6.34 13.15
C PHE A 87 -4.35 5.78 14.58
N GLY A 88 -3.39 6.28 15.36
CA GLY A 88 -3.01 5.72 16.66
C GLY A 88 -1.92 4.66 16.54
N ASN A 89 -1.51 4.06 17.66
CA ASN A 89 -0.27 3.27 17.77
C ASN A 89 -0.30 1.89 17.09
N ASN A 90 -1.40 1.52 16.47
CA ASN A 90 -1.57 0.23 15.81
C ASN A 90 -1.59 0.44 14.30
N ALA A 91 -0.95 -0.47 13.55
CA ALA A 91 -1.14 -0.55 12.12
C ALA A 91 -2.62 -0.89 11.80
N VAL A 92 -3.21 -0.16 10.88
CA VAL A 92 -4.63 -0.26 10.50
C VAL A 92 -4.76 -0.58 9.02
N LEU A 93 -5.86 -1.23 8.63
CA LEU A 93 -6.26 -1.33 7.22
C LEU A 93 -6.45 0.09 6.66
N PHE A 94 -5.94 0.36 5.46
CA PHE A 94 -6.22 1.61 4.77
C PHE A 94 -6.47 1.42 3.29
N ILE A 95 -7.16 2.40 2.72
CA ILE A 95 -7.19 2.67 1.29
C ILE A 95 -6.87 4.13 1.04
N PHE A 96 -6.33 4.41 -0.15
CA PHE A 96 -6.06 5.75 -0.62
C PHE A 96 -6.32 5.85 -2.13
N PHE A 97 -6.66 7.05 -2.59
CA PHE A 97 -6.63 7.38 -4.00
C PHE A 97 -6.08 8.79 -4.20
N THR A 98 -5.43 9.02 -5.33
CA THR A 98 -5.15 10.37 -5.85
C THR A 98 -5.57 10.45 -7.32
N PRO A 99 -6.24 11.53 -7.75
CA PRO A 99 -6.52 11.78 -9.16
C PRO A 99 -5.50 12.69 -9.85
N ASP A 100 -4.56 13.27 -9.10
CA ASP A 100 -3.73 14.40 -9.56
C ASP A 100 -2.35 14.45 -8.87
N SER A 101 -1.59 13.36 -8.98
CA SER A 101 -0.19 13.31 -8.57
C SER A 101 0.01 13.67 -7.08
N TYR A 102 -0.92 13.23 -6.24
CA TYR A 102 -0.96 13.47 -4.80
C TYR A 102 -1.11 14.95 -4.42
N ALA A 103 -1.46 15.84 -5.36
CA ALA A 103 -1.87 17.21 -5.04
C ALA A 103 -3.18 17.21 -4.25
N SER A 104 -4.07 16.28 -4.57
CA SER A 104 -5.23 15.91 -3.77
C SER A 104 -5.29 14.39 -3.62
N GLY A 105 -6.12 13.94 -2.70
CA GLY A 105 -6.27 12.53 -2.38
C GLY A 105 -6.82 12.38 -0.98
N CYS A 106 -7.12 11.15 -0.59
CA CYS A 106 -7.84 10.93 0.65
C CYS A 106 -7.75 9.50 1.13
N TYR A 107 -7.55 9.36 2.44
CA TYR A 107 -7.61 8.10 3.16
C TYR A 107 -9.05 7.66 3.39
N ASN A 108 -9.30 6.36 3.24
CA ASN A 108 -10.48 5.68 3.77
C ASN A 108 -11.79 6.42 3.41
N LEU A 109 -12.59 6.72 4.43
CA LEU A 109 -13.83 7.49 4.35
C LEU A 109 -13.63 8.92 4.86
N ASP A 110 -12.40 9.44 4.87
CA ASP A 110 -12.12 10.79 5.36
C ASP A 110 -12.72 11.88 4.44
N CYS A 111 -13.14 11.48 3.25
CA CYS A 111 -13.85 12.25 2.23
C CYS A 111 -14.89 11.36 1.53
N SER A 112 -15.74 11.95 0.71
CA SER A 112 -16.78 11.26 -0.06
C SER A 112 -16.29 10.56 -1.33
N GLY A 113 -15.09 9.95 -1.29
CA GLY A 113 -14.48 9.29 -2.46
C GLY A 113 -14.89 7.81 -2.60
N PHE A 114 -14.99 7.09 -1.50
CA PHE A 114 -15.24 5.63 -1.50
C PHE A 114 -16.69 5.31 -1.14
N VAL A 115 -17.29 4.39 -1.89
CA VAL A 115 -18.62 3.84 -1.60
C VAL A 115 -18.44 2.49 -0.90
N GLN A 116 -18.60 2.46 0.42
CA GLN A 116 -18.55 1.22 1.18
C GLN A 116 -19.90 0.48 1.07
N VAL A 117 -19.86 -0.79 0.70
CA VAL A 117 -21.04 -1.65 0.54
C VAL A 117 -21.11 -2.77 1.57
N SER A 118 -19.97 -3.11 2.20
CA SER A 118 -19.88 -4.10 3.26
C SER A 118 -19.14 -3.53 4.47
N SER A 119 -19.65 -3.82 5.67
CA SER A 119 -19.05 -3.43 6.95
C SER A 119 -18.21 -4.53 7.60
N ALA A 120 -17.96 -5.64 6.90
CA ALA A 120 -17.17 -6.77 7.41
C ALA A 120 -15.73 -6.36 7.78
N PHE A 121 -15.18 -5.37 7.08
CA PHE A 121 -13.88 -4.76 7.37
C PHE A 121 -14.05 -3.27 7.67
N THR A 122 -13.35 -2.80 8.70
CA THR A 122 -13.35 -1.39 9.08
C THR A 122 -12.12 -0.70 8.49
N LEU A 123 -12.32 0.18 7.52
CA LEU A 123 -11.26 1.05 6.99
C LEU A 123 -10.75 1.98 8.10
N GLY A 124 -9.44 2.00 8.32
CA GLY A 124 -8.80 2.65 9.46
C GLY A 124 -8.97 1.90 10.79
N GLY A 125 -9.46 0.66 10.77
CA GLY A 125 -9.58 -0.22 11.92
C GLY A 125 -8.30 -1.01 12.18
N ALA A 126 -7.98 -1.20 13.46
CA ALA A 126 -6.89 -2.09 13.89
C ALA A 126 -7.27 -3.56 13.69
N TRP A 127 -6.26 -4.41 13.63
CA TRP A 127 -6.42 -5.85 13.50
C TRP A 127 -6.44 -6.52 14.88
N SER A 128 -7.02 -7.72 14.94
CA SER A 128 -7.09 -8.50 16.19
C SER A 128 -5.73 -9.07 16.62
N ALA A 129 -4.81 -9.27 15.66
CA ALA A 129 -3.47 -9.79 15.90
C ALA A 129 -2.49 -9.28 14.83
N TYR A 130 -1.20 -9.29 15.19
CA TYR A 130 -0.08 -8.90 14.34
C TYR A 130 0.99 -9.98 14.37
N SER A 131 1.80 -10.06 13.33
CA SER A 131 2.90 -11.03 13.24
C SER A 131 3.93 -10.80 14.33
N THR A 132 4.62 -11.87 14.71
CA THR A 132 5.69 -11.86 15.72
C THR A 132 6.93 -12.55 15.16
N TRP A 133 8.11 -12.06 15.50
CA TRP A 133 9.36 -12.65 14.99
C TRP A 133 9.54 -14.08 15.49
N GLY A 134 9.80 -15.00 14.57
CA GLY A 134 9.91 -16.44 14.84
C GLY A 134 8.61 -17.10 15.32
N GLY A 135 7.50 -16.38 15.31
CA GLY A 135 6.22 -16.81 15.87
C GLY A 135 5.08 -16.79 14.85
N ALA A 136 3.86 -16.55 15.36
CA ALA A 136 2.66 -16.50 14.53
C ALA A 136 2.77 -15.41 13.46
N GLN A 137 2.41 -15.76 12.23
CA GLN A 137 2.36 -14.85 11.08
C GLN A 137 0.89 -14.58 10.72
N TYR A 138 0.55 -13.31 10.59
CA TYR A 138 -0.79 -12.84 10.22
C TYR A 138 -0.71 -12.03 8.93
N GLY A 139 -1.85 -11.91 8.25
CA GLY A 139 -1.98 -11.13 7.04
C GLY A 139 -3.33 -11.31 6.38
N PHE A 140 -3.50 -10.69 5.22
CA PHE A 140 -4.76 -10.68 4.50
C PHE A 140 -4.53 -10.58 3.01
N SER A 141 -5.40 -11.21 2.23
CA SER A 141 -5.48 -10.98 0.79
C SER A 141 -6.25 -9.69 0.54
N GLU A 142 -5.68 -8.83 -0.31
CA GLU A 142 -6.34 -7.63 -0.83
C GLU A 142 -6.26 -7.63 -2.35
N GLN A 143 -7.39 -7.40 -3.02
CA GLN A 143 -7.44 -7.26 -4.48
C GLN A 143 -8.14 -5.96 -4.85
N TRP A 144 -7.56 -5.26 -5.81
CA TRP A 144 -8.25 -4.20 -6.55
C TRP A 144 -8.66 -4.73 -7.91
N GLU A 145 -9.87 -4.41 -8.34
CA GLU A 145 -10.39 -4.81 -9.65
C GLU A 145 -11.23 -3.68 -10.26
N TYR A 146 -10.89 -3.26 -11.49
CA TYR A 146 -11.72 -2.33 -12.23
C TYR A 146 -12.88 -3.07 -12.88
N TRP A 147 -14.11 -2.73 -12.50
CA TRP A 147 -15.33 -3.35 -13.01
C TRP A 147 -16.48 -2.35 -13.09
N GLN A 148 -17.14 -2.30 -14.26
CA GLN A 148 -18.29 -1.43 -14.54
C GLN A 148 -18.08 0.05 -14.16
N GLY A 149 -16.91 0.61 -14.50
CA GLY A 149 -16.63 2.03 -14.24
C GLY A 149 -16.13 2.35 -12.84
N ASN A 150 -15.82 1.34 -12.02
CA ASN A 150 -15.41 1.51 -10.63
C ASN A 150 -14.19 0.65 -10.31
N TRP A 151 -13.35 1.12 -9.38
CA TRP A 151 -12.27 0.34 -8.79
C TRP A 151 -12.77 -0.32 -7.51
N TRP A 152 -13.02 -1.61 -7.55
CA TRP A 152 -13.53 -2.41 -6.45
C TRP A 152 -12.43 -2.93 -5.56
N LEU A 153 -12.64 -2.85 -4.25
CA LEU A 153 -11.79 -3.41 -3.22
C LEU A 153 -12.36 -4.73 -2.72
N ASN A 154 -11.58 -5.80 -2.82
CA ASN A 154 -11.82 -7.07 -2.16
C ASN A 154 -10.82 -7.27 -1.01
N ILE A 155 -11.30 -7.62 0.18
CA ILE A 155 -10.47 -8.05 1.30
C ILE A 155 -10.93 -9.45 1.72
N GLN A 156 -10.01 -10.42 1.67
CA GLN A 156 -10.24 -11.81 2.09
C GLN A 156 -11.53 -12.41 1.49
N GLY A 157 -11.80 -12.16 0.21
CA GLY A 157 -12.99 -12.65 -0.50
C GLY A 157 -14.23 -11.77 -0.35
N THR A 158 -14.19 -10.71 0.47
CA THR A 158 -15.32 -9.79 0.65
C THR A 158 -15.13 -8.51 -0.16
N TRP A 159 -16.09 -8.20 -1.04
CA TRP A 159 -16.16 -6.90 -1.71
C TRP A 159 -16.57 -5.82 -0.70
N VAL A 160 -15.60 -5.04 -0.24
CA VAL A 160 -15.78 -4.01 0.80
C VAL A 160 -16.48 -2.78 0.24
N GLY A 161 -16.16 -2.41 -1.00
CA GLY A 161 -16.67 -1.21 -1.65
C GLY A 161 -15.86 -0.85 -2.89
N TYR A 162 -16.04 0.37 -3.37
CA TYR A 162 -15.35 0.84 -4.57
C TYR A 162 -15.11 2.35 -4.61
N TYR A 163 -14.09 2.75 -5.37
CA TYR A 163 -13.94 4.12 -5.85
C TYR A 163 -14.65 4.27 -7.21
N PRO A 164 -15.66 5.15 -7.35
CA PRO A 164 -16.25 5.44 -8.64
C PRO A 164 -15.23 6.08 -9.59
N GLY A 165 -15.27 5.75 -10.89
CA GLY A 165 -14.35 6.32 -11.88
C GLY A 165 -14.36 7.86 -11.92
N SER A 166 -15.47 8.49 -11.52
CA SER A 166 -15.59 9.95 -11.42
C SER A 166 -14.59 10.60 -10.46
N VAL A 167 -14.07 9.88 -9.45
CA VAL A 167 -13.03 10.43 -8.56
C VAL A 167 -11.74 10.76 -9.32
N TYR A 168 -11.51 10.09 -10.46
CA TYR A 168 -10.38 10.27 -11.36
C TYR A 168 -10.60 11.32 -12.45
N ARG A 169 -11.69 12.09 -12.38
CA ARG A 169 -11.91 13.33 -13.17
C ARG A 169 -11.70 13.18 -14.69
N GLY A 170 -12.07 12.04 -15.26
CA GLY A 170 -11.90 11.77 -16.71
C GLY A 170 -10.48 11.36 -17.12
N GLY A 171 -9.56 11.19 -16.15
CA GLY A 171 -8.21 10.67 -16.39
C GLY A 171 -8.18 9.16 -16.64
N GLN A 172 -6.97 8.61 -16.76
CA GLN A 172 -6.74 7.22 -17.18
C GLN A 172 -7.48 6.18 -16.32
N LEU A 173 -7.47 6.35 -14.98
CA LEU A 173 -8.14 5.41 -14.09
C LEU A 173 -9.67 5.54 -14.11
N THR A 174 -10.24 6.60 -14.70
CA THR A 174 -11.69 6.68 -14.97
C THR A 174 -12.16 5.52 -15.86
N TYR A 175 -11.28 5.07 -16.76
CA TYR A 175 -11.58 4.05 -17.77
C TYR A 175 -10.91 2.69 -17.47
N GLY A 176 -10.34 2.54 -16.26
CA GLY A 176 -9.63 1.32 -15.89
C GLY A 176 -8.27 1.19 -16.57
N ASN A 177 -7.69 2.28 -17.07
CA ASN A 177 -6.46 2.23 -17.84
C ASN A 177 -5.21 2.26 -16.96
N ALA A 178 -5.07 1.38 -15.97
CA ALA A 178 -3.79 1.27 -15.27
C ALA A 178 -2.74 0.61 -16.18
N ASN A 179 -1.50 1.09 -16.10
CA ASN A 179 -0.37 0.56 -16.89
C ASN A 179 0.87 0.26 -16.03
N LEU A 180 0.76 0.42 -14.72
CA LEU A 180 1.78 0.12 -13.74
C LEU A 180 1.11 -0.48 -12.50
N THR A 181 1.74 -1.51 -11.96
CA THR A 181 1.39 -2.12 -10.67
C THR A 181 2.63 -2.11 -9.78
N GLU A 182 2.45 -1.76 -8.51
CA GLU A 182 3.50 -1.61 -7.51
C GLU A 182 3.07 -2.27 -6.19
N PHE A 183 4.02 -2.91 -5.52
CA PHE A 183 3.80 -3.68 -4.30
C PHE A 183 4.97 -3.46 -3.34
N GLY A 184 4.71 -3.23 -2.06
CA GLY A 184 5.75 -3.28 -1.04
C GLY A 184 5.64 -2.21 0.03
N GLY A 185 6.80 -1.81 0.55
CA GLY A 185 6.93 -0.97 1.73
C GLY A 185 7.26 0.48 1.42
N GLU A 186 6.70 1.38 2.22
CA GLU A 186 6.97 2.82 2.19
C GLU A 186 7.13 3.33 3.63
N THR A 187 8.12 4.19 3.85
CA THR A 187 8.37 4.83 5.14
C THR A 187 8.61 6.33 4.99
N TYR A 188 8.30 7.07 6.04
CA TYR A 188 8.57 8.50 6.15
C TYR A 188 8.97 8.85 7.59
N THR A 189 9.81 9.87 7.74
CA THR A 189 10.12 10.53 9.00
C THR A 189 10.39 12.01 8.75
N GLY A 190 9.91 12.88 9.64
CA GLY A 190 10.31 14.28 9.67
C GLY A 190 11.66 14.51 10.37
N GLY A 191 12.23 13.46 10.98
CA GLY A 191 13.50 13.50 11.70
C GLY A 191 14.66 12.81 10.96
N SER A 192 15.75 12.57 11.68
CA SER A 192 16.94 11.85 11.17
C SER A 192 16.95 10.36 11.49
N TYR A 193 15.98 9.87 12.26
CA TYR A 193 15.84 8.46 12.63
C TYR A 193 14.68 7.84 11.84
N TRP A 194 15.01 6.89 10.97
CA TRP A 194 14.03 6.22 10.12
C TRP A 194 13.27 5.11 10.86
N PRO A 195 11.96 4.96 10.60
CA PRO A 195 11.10 3.95 11.22
C PRO A 195 11.44 2.54 10.72
N TRP A 196 10.84 1.53 11.34
CA TRP A 196 10.90 0.17 10.80
C TRP A 196 10.02 0.05 9.57
N MET A 197 10.54 -0.62 8.53
CA MET A 197 9.72 -1.03 7.39
C MET A 197 9.29 -2.48 7.58
N GLY A 198 7.98 -2.73 7.49
CA GLY A 198 7.42 -4.07 7.67
C GLY A 198 7.71 -4.60 9.08
N SER A 199 8.51 -5.65 9.17
CA SER A 199 8.88 -6.30 10.43
C SER A 199 10.07 -5.65 11.14
N GLY A 200 10.77 -4.72 10.48
CA GLY A 200 12.06 -4.21 10.95
C GLY A 200 13.26 -5.11 10.60
N TYR A 201 13.05 -6.24 9.94
CA TYR A 201 14.13 -7.12 9.47
C TYR A 201 14.36 -6.98 7.97
N PHE A 202 15.62 -7.17 7.56
CA PHE A 202 15.98 -7.26 6.15
C PHE A 202 15.40 -8.53 5.49
N PRO A 203 15.19 -8.52 4.17
CA PRO A 203 14.68 -9.67 3.41
C PRO A 203 15.43 -10.98 3.63
N SER A 204 16.74 -10.90 3.88
CA SER A 204 17.62 -12.05 4.13
C SER A 204 17.22 -12.89 5.34
N ALA A 205 16.43 -12.34 6.26
CA ALA A 205 15.91 -13.07 7.42
C ALA A 205 14.80 -14.08 7.05
N GLY A 206 14.13 -13.90 5.91
CA GLY A 206 13.15 -14.85 5.37
C GLY A 206 11.89 -15.04 6.21
N PHE A 207 11.19 -16.14 5.96
CA PHE A 207 9.88 -16.43 6.56
C PHE A 207 9.93 -16.42 8.10
N GLY A 208 8.92 -15.81 8.71
CA GLY A 208 8.81 -15.69 10.16
C GLY A 208 9.55 -14.49 10.76
N TRP A 209 10.43 -13.84 10.00
CA TRP A 209 11.26 -12.72 10.47
C TRP A 209 11.12 -11.48 9.59
N ALA A 210 11.33 -11.62 8.28
CA ALA A 210 11.14 -10.55 7.32
C ALA A 210 9.65 -10.36 7.00
N ALA A 211 9.23 -9.12 6.72
CA ALA A 211 7.92 -8.89 6.15
C ALA A 211 7.90 -9.37 4.70
N TYR A 212 6.72 -9.80 4.24
CA TYR A 212 6.53 -10.29 2.88
C TYR A 212 5.19 -9.91 2.29
N GLN A 213 5.13 -9.91 0.97
CA GLN A 213 3.88 -10.09 0.25
C GLN A 213 4.02 -11.31 -0.66
N ASN A 214 2.95 -12.10 -0.78
CA ASN A 214 2.91 -13.24 -1.68
C ASN A 214 1.63 -13.25 -2.51
N THR A 215 1.46 -14.25 -3.36
CA THR A 215 0.30 -14.36 -4.26
C THR A 215 0.17 -13.10 -5.13
N VAL A 216 1.30 -12.59 -5.61
CA VAL A 216 1.35 -11.32 -6.33
C VAL A 216 1.01 -11.54 -7.81
N TYR A 217 -0.17 -11.09 -8.22
CA TYR A 217 -0.62 -11.18 -9.61
C TYR A 217 -1.32 -9.89 -10.06
N TYR A 218 -1.36 -9.66 -11.37
CA TYR A 218 -2.17 -8.61 -11.97
C TYR A 218 -3.36 -9.22 -12.73
N ILE A 219 -4.43 -8.45 -12.84
CA ILE A 219 -5.61 -8.76 -13.66
C ILE A 219 -5.39 -8.09 -15.01
N SER A 220 -5.24 -8.89 -16.06
CA SER A 220 -4.96 -8.39 -17.40
C SER A 220 -6.15 -7.64 -18.00
N ARG A 221 -5.82 -6.62 -18.78
CA ARG A 221 -6.77 -5.90 -19.62
C ARG A 221 -6.57 -6.31 -21.08
N PRO A 222 -7.64 -6.60 -21.85
CA PRO A 222 -9.06 -6.51 -21.48
C PRO A 222 -9.69 -7.83 -21.01
N SER A 223 -8.93 -8.93 -20.91
CA SER A 223 -9.50 -10.28 -20.76
C SER A 223 -9.89 -10.67 -19.33
N TYR A 224 -9.50 -9.91 -18.31
CA TYR A 224 -9.66 -10.24 -16.89
C TYR A 224 -8.93 -11.52 -16.46
N ALA A 225 -8.04 -12.07 -17.29
CA ALA A 225 -7.20 -13.20 -16.89
C ALA A 225 -6.15 -12.75 -15.87
N THR A 226 -5.89 -13.57 -14.85
CA THR A 226 -4.87 -13.31 -13.83
C THR A 226 -3.53 -13.89 -14.24
N TYR A 227 -2.47 -13.12 -14.07
CA TYR A 227 -1.10 -13.57 -14.33
C TYR A 227 -0.19 -13.20 -13.17
N TRP A 228 0.66 -14.14 -12.75
CA TRP A 228 1.72 -13.83 -11.80
C TRP A 228 2.54 -12.63 -12.29
N SER A 229 2.78 -11.69 -11.38
CA SER A 229 3.56 -10.50 -11.72
C SER A 229 5.03 -10.87 -11.93
N SER A 230 5.68 -10.18 -12.86
CA SER A 230 7.14 -10.25 -13.08
C SER A 230 7.71 -8.92 -12.60
N LEU A 231 8.18 -8.89 -11.36
CA LEU A 231 8.51 -7.66 -10.66
C LEU A 231 9.97 -7.26 -10.86
N SER A 232 10.20 -5.96 -11.01
CA SER A 232 11.52 -5.33 -10.88
C SER A 232 11.62 -4.62 -9.52
N PRO A 233 12.77 -4.65 -8.84
CA PRO A 233 12.94 -4.00 -7.55
C PRO A 233 13.23 -2.50 -7.67
N ILE A 234 12.73 -1.71 -6.73
CA ILE A 234 13.14 -0.33 -6.44
C ILE A 234 13.39 -0.22 -4.93
N VAL A 235 14.62 0.14 -4.58
CA VAL A 235 15.02 0.43 -3.20
C VAL A 235 15.67 1.81 -3.16
N THR A 236 15.02 2.78 -2.53
CA THR A 236 15.53 4.18 -2.55
C THR A 236 16.55 4.46 -1.45
N ASN A 237 16.67 3.58 -0.45
CA ASN A 237 17.72 3.67 0.57
C ASN A 237 18.19 2.27 1.02
N PRO A 238 19.10 1.65 0.23
CA PRO A 238 19.60 0.31 0.48
C PRO A 238 20.32 0.12 1.82
N ALA A 239 20.78 1.20 2.45
CA ALA A 239 21.39 1.13 3.78
C ALA A 239 20.36 0.89 4.90
N CYS A 240 19.13 1.38 4.73
CA CYS A 240 18.05 1.21 5.71
C CYS A 240 17.18 -0.02 5.43
N TYR A 241 16.92 -0.28 4.16
CA TYR A 241 15.88 -1.19 3.70
C TYR A 241 16.32 -1.94 2.46
N ASP A 242 15.73 -3.10 2.23
CA ASP A 242 16.00 -3.89 1.04
C ASP A 242 14.75 -4.70 0.64
N LEU A 243 14.79 -5.30 -0.55
CA LEU A 243 13.74 -6.14 -1.11
C LEU A 243 14.31 -7.29 -1.95
N ALA A 244 13.83 -8.50 -1.68
CA ALA A 244 14.22 -9.72 -2.39
C ALA A 244 13.01 -10.38 -3.04
N ILE A 245 12.95 -10.36 -4.37
CA ILE A 245 11.87 -10.94 -5.18
C ILE A 245 12.15 -12.41 -5.46
N THR A 246 11.09 -13.22 -5.46
CA THR A 246 11.09 -14.59 -5.95
C THR A 246 9.98 -14.74 -6.97
N ASP A 247 10.35 -15.10 -8.20
CA ASP A 247 9.41 -15.29 -9.30
C ASP A 247 8.55 -16.55 -9.12
N SER A 248 7.34 -16.50 -9.68
CA SER A 248 6.38 -17.61 -9.65
C SER A 248 6.90 -18.95 -10.17
N SER A 249 7.91 -18.95 -11.05
CA SER A 249 8.53 -20.19 -11.58
C SER A 249 9.19 -21.04 -10.49
N VAL A 250 9.59 -20.42 -9.38
CA VAL A 250 10.24 -21.07 -8.23
C VAL A 250 9.53 -20.80 -6.90
N GLY A 251 8.51 -19.94 -6.88
CA GLY A 251 7.79 -19.56 -5.66
C GLY A 251 6.73 -20.55 -5.16
N GLY A 252 6.49 -21.63 -5.89
CA GLY A 252 5.57 -22.69 -5.50
C GLY A 252 4.15 -22.17 -5.23
N SER A 253 3.55 -22.60 -4.10
CA SER A 253 2.18 -22.18 -3.73
C SER A 253 2.03 -20.67 -3.46
N TRP A 254 3.13 -19.95 -3.26
CA TRP A 254 3.12 -18.51 -3.03
C TRP A 254 3.09 -17.70 -4.32
N GLY A 255 3.28 -18.34 -5.49
CA GLY A 255 3.40 -17.65 -6.76
C GLY A 255 4.57 -16.67 -6.78
N THR A 256 4.40 -15.51 -7.41
CA THR A 256 5.37 -14.42 -7.25
C THR A 256 5.22 -13.85 -5.83
N TYR A 257 6.34 -13.71 -5.13
CA TYR A 257 6.38 -13.13 -3.80
C TYR A 257 7.67 -12.34 -3.59
N PHE A 258 7.73 -11.56 -2.52
CA PHE A 258 8.96 -10.91 -2.11
C PHE A 258 9.01 -10.75 -0.60
N TYR A 259 10.23 -10.78 -0.05
CA TYR A 259 10.52 -10.27 1.28
C TYR A 259 10.99 -8.83 1.17
N TYR A 260 10.63 -7.99 2.13
CA TYR A 260 11.00 -6.58 2.16
C TYR A 260 11.12 -6.09 3.61
N GLY A 261 11.86 -5.00 3.78
CA GLY A 261 11.91 -4.28 5.05
C GLY A 261 13.32 -3.92 5.48
N GLY A 262 13.44 -3.59 6.76
CA GLY A 262 14.69 -3.21 7.39
C GLY A 262 14.45 -2.36 8.64
N PRO A 263 15.46 -2.22 9.51
CA PRO A 263 15.32 -1.60 10.82
C PRO A 263 15.27 -0.08 10.78
N GLY A 264 15.50 0.55 9.62
CA GLY A 264 15.65 2.01 9.55
C GLY A 264 16.87 2.49 10.38
N GLY A 265 16.68 3.55 11.17
CA GLY A 265 17.74 4.16 11.98
C GLY A 265 18.42 5.35 11.30
N TYR A 266 19.71 5.58 11.60
CA TYR A 266 20.51 6.67 11.02
C TYR A 266 21.14 6.24 9.70
N CYS A 267 20.29 6.21 8.70
CA CYS A 267 20.58 6.00 7.29
C CYS A 267 19.72 6.98 6.49
#